data_AF-A0A359IKL0-F1
#
_entry.id   AF-A0A359IKL0-F1
#
_cell.length_a   1.000
_cell.length_b   1.000
_cell.length_c   1.000
_cell.angle_alpha   90.00
_cell.angle_beta   90.00
_cell.angle_gamma   90.00
#
_symmetry.space_group_name_H-M   'P 1'
#
loop_
_entity.id
_entity.type
_entity.pdbx_description
1 polymer ?
#
loop_
_entity_poly.entity_id
_entity_poly.type
_entity_poly.pdbx_seq_one_letter_code
_entity_poly.pdbx_strand_id
1 'polypeptide(L)'
;MMYNPNIAFSSLVGKTLVSIERTKSNDTLTFITNDGKKYMMYHEQDCCEKVGIEDICGNLDDLLNAPILLAYESTNSDIPKDNNYQPDGFTWTFYNIFTIKGSVTIRWYGESNGYYSERVSFVEATK
;
A
#
# COMPACT_ATOMS: atom_id res chain seq x y z
N MET A 1 7.28 -13.89 -17.43
CA MET A 1 6.73 -12.95 -16.45
C MET A 1 7.48 -11.64 -16.61
N MET A 2 6.79 -10.54 -16.93
CA MET A 2 7.43 -9.23 -16.97
C MET A 2 7.68 -8.79 -15.53
N TYR A 3 8.95 -8.57 -15.19
CA TYR A 3 9.36 -8.02 -13.90
C TYR A 3 9.00 -6.53 -13.88
N ASN A 4 8.04 -6.14 -13.04
CA ASN A 4 7.79 -4.73 -12.76
C ASN A 4 8.65 -4.35 -11.54
N PRO A 5 9.67 -3.48 -11.71
CA PRO A 5 10.50 -3.08 -10.58
C PRO A 5 9.65 -2.28 -9.58
N ASN A 6 9.93 -2.50 -8.29
CA ASN A 6 9.37 -1.69 -7.22
C ASN A 6 9.83 -0.24 -7.39
N ILE A 7 8.92 0.72 -7.24
CA ILE A 7 9.18 2.15 -7.40
C ILE A 7 8.87 2.90 -6.11
N ALA A 8 9.45 4.09 -5.95
CA ALA A 8 9.18 4.91 -4.78
C ALA A 8 7.70 5.33 -4.75
N PHE A 9 7.05 5.22 -3.59
CA PHE A 9 5.65 5.65 -3.42
C PHE A 9 5.45 7.14 -3.70
N SER A 10 6.48 7.96 -3.47
CA SER A 10 6.52 9.38 -3.83
C SER A 10 6.39 9.65 -5.33
N SER A 11 6.51 8.64 -6.19
CA SER A 11 6.24 8.76 -7.64
C SER A 11 4.79 9.12 -7.97
N LEU A 12 3.85 8.96 -7.02
CA LEU A 12 2.48 9.43 -7.16
C LEU A 12 2.34 10.95 -7.03
N VAL A 13 3.32 11.66 -6.47
CA VAL A 13 3.26 13.13 -6.32
C VAL A 13 3.10 13.81 -7.69
N GLY A 14 2.14 14.71 -7.78
CA GLY A 14 1.77 15.41 -9.02
C GLY A 14 0.87 14.60 -9.97
N LYS A 15 0.64 13.30 -9.72
CA LYS A 15 -0.33 12.50 -10.48
C LYS A 15 -1.75 12.83 -10.06
N THR A 16 -2.69 12.66 -10.99
CA THR A 16 -4.14 12.80 -10.74
C THR A 16 -4.80 11.45 -10.93
N LEU A 17 -5.42 10.91 -9.88
CA LEU A 17 -6.12 9.62 -9.93
C LEU A 17 -7.55 9.81 -10.44
N VAL A 18 -7.99 8.90 -11.31
CA VAL A 18 -9.37 8.86 -11.83
C VAL A 18 -10.14 7.63 -11.37
N SER A 19 -9.44 6.58 -10.93
CA SER A 19 -10.04 5.38 -10.36
C SER A 19 -9.11 4.75 -9.32
N ILE A 20 -9.70 4.15 -8.31
CA ILE A 20 -9.02 3.31 -7.31
C ILE A 20 -9.79 2.01 -7.20
N GLU A 21 -9.12 0.89 -7.46
CA GLU A 21 -9.73 -0.44 -7.50
C GLU A 21 -9.11 -1.32 -6.42
N ARG A 22 -9.95 -1.96 -5.60
CA ARG A 22 -9.53 -2.88 -4.53
C ARG A 22 -9.98 -4.29 -4.86
N THR A 23 -9.10 -5.28 -4.65
CA THR A 23 -9.49 -6.69 -4.75
C THR A 23 -10.37 -7.10 -3.58
N LYS A 24 -11.24 -8.11 -3.79
CA LYS A 24 -12.10 -8.64 -2.73
C LYS A 24 -11.33 -9.24 -1.55
N SER A 25 -10.11 -9.70 -1.80
CA SER A 25 -9.19 -10.30 -0.83
C SER A 25 -8.42 -9.26 -0.01
N ASN A 26 -8.56 -7.95 -0.29
CA ASN A 26 -7.84 -6.88 0.40
C ASN A 26 -6.30 -7.01 0.34
N ASP A 27 -5.79 -7.69 -0.68
CA ASP A 27 -4.37 -7.95 -0.90
C ASP A 27 -3.75 -7.05 -1.98
N THR A 28 -4.58 -6.27 -2.68
CA THR A 28 -4.18 -5.43 -3.79
C THR A 28 -5.00 -4.15 -3.85
N LEU A 29 -4.34 -3.03 -4.10
CA LEU A 29 -4.95 -1.75 -4.42
C LEU A 29 -4.33 -1.19 -5.71
N THR A 30 -5.17 -0.84 -6.68
CA THR A 30 -4.76 -0.31 -7.98
C THR A 30 -5.20 1.13 -8.13
N PHE A 31 -4.26 2.03 -8.41
CA PHE A 31 -4.52 3.43 -8.74
C PHE A 31 -4.40 3.63 -10.24
N ILE A 32 -5.40 4.27 -10.84
CA ILE A 32 -5.41 4.59 -12.27
C ILE A 32 -5.35 6.11 -12.41
N THR A 33 -4.36 6.60 -13.16
CA THR A 33 -4.17 8.03 -13.41
C THR A 33 -4.94 8.51 -14.64
N ASN A 34 -5.15 9.82 -14.75
CA ASN A 34 -5.82 10.45 -15.89
C ASN A 34 -5.10 10.25 -17.24
N ASP A 35 -3.78 9.99 -17.24
CA ASP A 35 -2.99 9.64 -18.42
C ASP A 35 -3.01 8.13 -18.74
N GLY A 36 -3.81 7.35 -18.00
CA GLY A 36 -4.02 5.93 -18.24
C GLY A 36 -2.94 5.00 -17.67
N LYS A 37 -1.98 5.52 -16.90
CA LYS A 37 -1.03 4.68 -16.16
C LYS A 37 -1.73 3.99 -14.99
N LYS A 38 -1.23 2.80 -14.65
CA LYS A 38 -1.72 2.00 -13.53
C LYS A 38 -0.59 1.79 -12.54
N TYR A 39 -0.87 2.04 -11.28
CA TYR A 39 0.02 1.79 -10.16
C TYR A 39 -0.61 0.77 -9.24
N MET A 40 0.14 -0.24 -8.82
CA MET A 40 -0.38 -1.34 -8.02
C MET A 40 0.42 -1.49 -6.74
N MET A 41 -0.31 -1.58 -5.63
CA MET A 41 0.19 -2.03 -4.34
C MET A 41 -0.26 -3.46 -4.13
N TYR A 42 0.66 -4.39 -3.91
CA TYR A 42 0.31 -5.80 -3.69
C TYR A 42 1.40 -6.52 -2.90
N HIS A 43 1.07 -7.71 -2.39
CA HIS A 43 2.05 -8.64 -1.84
C HIS A 43 1.85 -10.02 -2.47
N GLU A 44 2.93 -10.65 -2.91
CA GLU A 44 2.91 -12.04 -3.38
C GLU A 44 3.02 -12.95 -2.16
N GLN A 45 1.89 -13.50 -1.70
CA GLN A 45 1.90 -14.43 -0.56
C GLN A 45 2.67 -15.70 -0.91
N ASP A 46 3.59 -16.10 -0.04
CA ASP A 46 4.19 -17.42 0.07
C ASP A 46 3.58 -18.17 1.28
N CYS A 47 4.21 -19.27 1.69
CA CYS A 47 3.66 -20.28 2.60
C CYS A 47 3.40 -19.80 4.03
N CYS A 48 4.27 -18.97 4.60
CA CYS A 48 4.39 -18.77 6.05
C CYS A 48 4.32 -17.29 6.47
N GLU A 49 3.83 -16.44 5.58
CA GLU A 49 3.56 -15.04 5.82
C GLU A 49 2.10 -14.70 5.52
N LYS A 50 1.68 -13.57 6.07
CA LYS A 50 0.38 -12.99 5.79
C LYS A 50 0.52 -11.49 5.75
N VAL A 51 0.44 -10.94 4.54
CA VAL A 51 0.53 -9.48 4.32
C VAL A 51 -0.72 -8.96 3.64
N GLY A 52 -1.40 -7.97 4.22
CA GLY A 52 -2.63 -7.45 3.64
C GLY A 52 -3.00 -6.07 4.14
N ILE A 53 -3.98 -5.45 3.46
CA ILE A 53 -4.55 -4.17 3.89
C ILE A 53 -5.40 -4.42 5.13
N GLU A 54 -4.95 -3.90 6.26
CA GLU A 54 -5.65 -3.98 7.55
C GLU A 54 -6.71 -2.87 7.65
N ASP A 55 -6.35 -1.65 7.27
CA ASP A 55 -7.24 -0.48 7.38
C ASP A 55 -6.97 0.57 6.29
N ILE A 56 -7.99 1.36 5.98
CA ILE A 56 -7.90 2.56 5.15
C ILE A 56 -8.56 3.69 5.95
N CYS A 57 -7.73 4.57 6.52
CA CYS A 57 -8.18 5.73 7.27
C CYS A 57 -8.34 6.92 6.32
N GLY A 58 -9.55 7.46 6.22
CA GLY A 58 -9.92 8.53 5.28
C GLY A 58 -10.83 8.03 4.16
N ASN A 59 -11.21 8.93 3.25
CA ASN A 59 -12.06 8.59 2.10
C ASN A 59 -11.23 8.51 0.81
N LEU A 60 -11.24 7.35 0.15
CA LEU A 60 -10.55 7.16 -1.14
C LEU A 60 -11.02 8.13 -2.22
N ASP A 61 -12.28 8.58 -2.17
CA ASP A 61 -12.81 9.56 -3.12
C ASP A 61 -12.12 10.92 -3.02
N ASP A 62 -11.51 11.25 -1.87
CA ASP A 62 -10.72 12.49 -1.70
C ASP A 62 -9.42 12.45 -2.51
N LEU A 63 -8.97 11.26 -2.93
CA LEU A 63 -7.80 11.11 -3.79
C LEU A 63 -8.14 11.27 -5.28
N LEU A 64 -9.42 11.22 -5.65
CA LEU A 64 -9.88 11.26 -7.03
C LEU A 64 -10.02 12.69 -7.56
N ASN A 65 -9.62 12.86 -8.83
CA ASN A 65 -9.76 14.08 -9.62
C ASN A 65 -9.07 15.31 -9.02
N ALA A 66 -8.03 15.09 -8.21
CA ALA A 66 -7.15 16.13 -7.68
C ALA A 66 -5.69 15.67 -7.76
N PRO A 67 -4.73 16.60 -7.97
CA PRO A 67 -3.31 16.26 -7.89
C PRO A 67 -2.92 15.80 -6.49
N ILE A 68 -2.13 14.73 -6.42
CA ILE A 68 -1.49 14.28 -5.18
C ILE A 68 -0.38 15.27 -4.82
N LEU A 69 -0.49 15.89 -3.66
CA LEU A 69 0.45 16.89 -3.16
C LEU A 69 1.62 16.25 -2.41
N LEU A 70 1.35 15.16 -1.70
CA LEU A 70 2.34 14.42 -0.92
C LEU A 70 1.96 12.94 -0.90
N ALA A 71 2.97 12.09 -1.10
CA ALA A 71 2.86 10.65 -0.97
C ALA A 71 4.15 10.10 -0.34
N TYR A 72 4.04 9.40 0.78
CA TYR A 72 5.18 8.73 1.41
C TYR A 72 4.76 7.47 2.16
N GLU A 73 5.72 6.57 2.35
CA GLU A 73 5.55 5.38 3.19
C GLU A 73 6.33 5.53 4.50
N SER A 74 5.88 4.82 5.53
CA SER A 74 6.57 4.69 6.81
C SER A 74 6.27 3.33 7.41
N THR A 75 7.20 2.77 8.19
CA THR A 75 7.04 1.46 8.82
C THR A 75 7.09 1.54 10.33
N ASN A 76 6.45 0.57 11.00
CA ASN A 76 6.57 0.38 12.44
C ASN A 76 6.63 -1.13 12.75
N SER A 77 7.61 -1.52 13.55
CA SER A 77 7.76 -2.90 14.05
C SER A 77 7.89 -2.90 15.58
N ASP A 78 7.39 -1.84 16.24
CA ASP A 78 7.40 -1.75 17.70
C ASP A 78 6.35 -2.71 18.26
N ILE A 79 6.78 -3.51 19.24
CA ILE A 79 5.91 -4.49 19.91
C ILE A 79 4.76 -3.73 20.59
N PRO A 80 3.49 -4.00 20.22
CA PRO A 80 2.35 -3.45 20.95
C PRO A 80 2.43 -3.91 22.41
N LYS A 81 2.28 -2.98 23.35
CA LYS A 81 2.51 -3.21 24.79
C LYS A 81 1.64 -4.32 25.42
N ASP A 82 0.62 -4.82 24.73
CA ASP A 82 -0.46 -5.61 25.34
C ASP A 82 -0.98 -6.75 24.44
N ASN A 83 -0.09 -7.44 23.71
CA ASN A 83 -0.48 -8.57 22.86
C ASN A 83 0.10 -9.90 23.38
N ASN A 84 -0.80 -10.81 23.74
CA ASN A 84 -0.50 -12.20 24.13
C ASN A 84 -0.05 -13.07 22.94
N TYR A 85 -0.17 -12.56 21.71
CA TYR A 85 0.31 -13.20 20.49
C TYR A 85 1.33 -12.28 19.82
N GLN A 86 2.56 -12.79 19.65
CA GLN A 86 3.63 -12.13 18.93
C GLN A 86 4.13 -13.11 17.86
N PRO A 87 3.92 -12.84 16.57
CA PRO A 87 4.57 -13.61 15.51
C PRO A 87 6.09 -13.38 15.58
N ASP A 88 6.87 -14.31 15.02
CA ASP A 88 8.34 -14.21 15.02
C ASP A 88 8.84 -12.97 14.25
N GLY A 89 8.06 -12.50 13.28
CA GLY A 89 8.23 -11.22 12.59
C GLY A 89 6.89 -10.53 12.30
N PHE A 90 6.86 -9.21 12.44
CA PHE A 90 5.77 -8.39 11.92
C PHE A 90 6.24 -6.99 11.54
N THR A 91 5.52 -6.40 10.57
CA THR A 91 5.75 -5.03 10.12
C THR A 91 4.41 -4.38 9.78
N TRP A 92 4.18 -3.22 10.36
CA TRP A 92 3.17 -2.28 9.90
C TRP A 92 3.78 -1.38 8.83
N THR A 93 3.10 -1.25 7.69
CA THR A 93 3.47 -0.28 6.65
C THR A 93 2.32 0.68 6.41
N PHE A 94 2.59 1.97 6.46
CA PHE A 94 1.62 3.04 6.29
C PHE A 94 1.94 3.83 5.04
N TYR A 95 0.97 3.92 4.12
CA TYR A 95 1.06 4.70 2.90
C TYR A 95 0.15 5.92 3.02
N ASN A 96 0.76 7.09 3.13
CA ASN A 96 0.05 8.35 3.38
C ASN A 96 -0.02 9.17 2.09
N ILE A 97 -1.23 9.58 1.71
CA ILE A 97 -1.51 10.30 0.47
C ILE A 97 -2.32 11.55 0.81
N PHE A 98 -1.93 12.70 0.27
CA PHE A 98 -2.58 13.98 0.55
C PHE A 98 -2.97 14.67 -0.77
N THR A 99 -4.21 15.16 -0.84
CA THR A 99 -4.69 16.05 -1.89
C THR A 99 -5.27 17.33 -1.26
N ILE A 100 -5.77 18.24 -2.09
CA ILE A 100 -6.54 19.40 -1.61
C ILE A 100 -7.91 19.02 -1.02
N LYS A 101 -8.42 17.81 -1.29
CA LYS A 101 -9.75 17.37 -0.85
C LYS A 101 -9.70 16.65 0.49
N GLY A 102 -8.56 16.04 0.82
CA GLY A 102 -8.38 15.28 2.05
C GLY A 102 -7.09 14.47 2.04
N SER A 103 -6.94 13.62 3.05
CA SER A 103 -5.82 12.70 3.19
C SER A 103 -6.30 11.29 3.46
N VAL A 104 -5.57 10.31 2.93
CA VAL A 104 -5.82 8.90 3.17
C VAL A 104 -4.54 8.23 3.65
N THR A 105 -4.66 7.40 4.68
CA THR A 105 -3.60 6.50 5.13
C THR A 105 -4.04 5.06 4.90
N ILE A 106 -3.32 4.34 4.05
CA ILE A 106 -3.53 2.91 3.81
C ILE A 106 -2.57 2.14 4.71
N ARG A 107 -3.11 1.29 5.57
CA ARG A 107 -2.36 0.51 6.54
C ARG A 107 -2.27 -0.94 6.09
N TRP A 108 -1.04 -1.41 5.96
CA TRP A 108 -0.73 -2.81 5.70
C TRP A 108 -0.16 -3.43 6.96
N TYR A 109 -0.60 -4.65 7.24
CA TYR A 109 -0.02 -5.50 8.27
C TYR A 109 0.58 -6.71 7.59
N GLY A 110 1.87 -6.94 7.84
CA GLY A 110 2.58 -8.15 7.47
C GLY A 110 3.03 -8.89 8.71
N GLU A 111 2.82 -10.20 8.76
CA GLU A 111 3.40 -11.10 9.75
C GLU A 111 4.08 -12.28 9.06
N SER A 112 5.16 -12.78 9.66
CA SER A 112 5.92 -13.93 9.17
C SER A 112 6.48 -14.75 10.34
N ASN A 113 7.01 -15.93 10.02
CA ASN A 113 7.84 -16.72 10.95
C ASN A 113 9.31 -16.25 11.01
N GLY A 114 9.61 -15.03 10.55
CA GLY A 114 10.94 -14.43 10.55
C GLY A 114 11.84 -14.78 9.36
N TYR A 115 11.41 -15.66 8.45
CA TYR A 115 12.17 -16.04 7.24
C TYR A 115 11.65 -15.41 5.95
N TYR A 116 10.42 -14.90 5.96
CA TYR A 116 9.72 -14.38 4.78
C TYR A 116 9.58 -12.86 4.84
N SER A 117 9.41 -12.24 3.67
CA SER A 117 9.32 -10.79 3.56
C SER A 117 7.92 -10.31 3.93
N GLU A 118 7.82 -9.27 4.74
CA GLU A 118 6.55 -8.60 5.08
C GLU A 118 6.31 -7.35 4.21
N ARG A 119 7.16 -7.12 3.20
CA ARG A 119 7.16 -5.91 2.38
C ARG A 119 6.03 -5.90 1.36
N VAL A 120 5.44 -4.73 1.19
CA VAL A 120 4.47 -4.45 0.13
C VAL A 120 5.20 -3.97 -1.12
N SER A 121 4.83 -4.53 -2.26
CA SER A 121 5.36 -4.10 -3.57
C SER A 121 4.53 -2.95 -4.10
N PHE A 122 5.18 -1.86 -4.53
CA PHE A 122 4.55 -0.78 -5.25
C PHE A 122 5.15 -0.65 -6.65
N VAL A 123 4.36 -0.86 -7.69
CA VAL A 123 4.85 -0.93 -9.07
C VAL A 123 4.02 -0.08 -10.03
N GLU A 124 4.63 0.44 -11.09
CA GLU A 124 3.89 0.89 -12.27
C GLU A 124 3.63 -0.36 -13.14
N ALA A 125 2.36 -0.70 -13.36
CA ALA A 125 2.00 -1.85 -14.18
C ALA A 125 2.28 -1.51 -15.65
N THR A 126 3.33 -2.11 -16.22
CA THR A 126 3.60 -1.97 -17.65
C THR A 126 2.56 -2.75 -18.46
N LYS A 127 2.15 -2.17 -19.59
CA LYS A 127 1.27 -2.81 -20.59
C LYS A 127 1.96 -4.01 -21.25
#